data_AF-A0A422QQ67-F1
#
_entry.id   AF-A0A422QQ67-F1
#
_cell.length_a   1.000
_cell.length_b   1.000
_cell.length_c   1.000
_cell.angle_alpha   90.00
_cell.angle_beta   90.00
_cell.angle_gamma   90.00
#
_symmetry.space_group_name_H-M   'P 1'
#
loop_
_entity.id
_entity.type
_entity.pdbx_description
1 polymer ?
#
loop_
_entity_poly.entity_id
_entity_poly.type
_entity_poly.pdbx_seq_one_letter_code
_entity_poly.pdbx_strand_id
1 'polypeptide(L)'
;MWSRASRAMGLENADRFPPGHAYPHTRWNKAYFDIPSDYKADRMESIVCAAIANTPYVFGEIRNPTPRMQRALLSIIESRLRRADAPADLVHLLIKAYRQPHTPDIVPGLRAAIAANAQYDANIQAHAVLAYLGDAPAGFGVIEAQG
;
A
#
# COMPACT_ATOMS: atom_id res chain seq x y z
N MET A 1 2.18 20.93 24.65
CA MET A 1 3.40 20.28 25.18
C MET A 1 3.18 18.80 25.52
N TRP A 2 2.00 18.41 26.01
CA TRP A 2 1.72 17.04 26.46
C TRP A 2 1.68 15.98 25.34
N SER A 3 1.12 16.28 24.16
CA SER A 3 1.07 15.32 23.03
C SER A 3 2.45 14.84 22.53
N ARG A 4 3.52 15.66 22.65
CA ARG A 4 4.88 15.22 22.29
C ARG A 4 5.46 14.25 23.32
N ALA A 5 5.17 14.47 24.60
CA ALA A 5 5.60 13.60 25.69
C ALA A 5 4.84 12.26 25.65
N SER A 6 3.52 12.27 25.45
CA SER A 6 2.71 11.05 25.29
C SER A 6 3.20 10.20 24.11
N ARG A 7 3.53 10.83 22.98
CA ARG A 7 4.09 10.14 21.81
C ARG A 7 5.45 9.49 22.10
N ALA A 8 6.34 10.19 22.81
CA ALA A 8 7.66 9.68 23.17
C ALA A 8 7.59 8.50 24.17
N MET A 9 6.52 8.42 24.96
CA MET A 9 6.28 7.34 25.91
C MET A 9 5.45 6.17 25.34
N GLY A 10 5.05 6.22 24.07
CA GLY A 10 4.27 5.15 23.44
C GLY A 10 2.81 5.04 23.93
N LEU A 11 2.29 6.05 24.61
CA LEU A 11 0.94 6.03 25.21
C LEU A 11 -0.18 6.28 24.20
N GLU A 12 0.16 6.51 22.94
CA GLU A 12 -0.78 6.69 21.84
C GLU A 12 -0.46 5.71 20.71
N ASN A 13 -1.50 5.25 20.01
CA ASN A 13 -1.31 4.55 18.75
C ASN A 13 -0.82 5.53 17.68
N ALA A 14 0.19 5.13 16.93
CA ALA A 14 0.68 5.83 15.76
C ALA A 14 -0.33 5.71 14.62
N ASP A 15 -0.50 6.80 13.88
CA ASP A 15 -1.19 6.87 12.58
C ASP A 15 -0.23 7.25 11.43
N ARG A 16 1.06 7.36 11.74
CA ARG A 16 2.10 7.84 10.83
C ARG A 16 3.49 7.47 11.31
N PHE A 17 4.44 7.48 10.39
CA PHE A 17 5.85 7.35 10.72
C PHE A 17 6.39 8.51 11.57
N PRO A 18 7.50 8.29 12.30
CA PRO A 18 8.23 9.35 12.99
C PRO A 18 8.70 10.47 12.04
N PRO A 19 8.92 11.69 12.54
CA PRO A 19 9.49 12.79 11.74
C PRO A 19 10.83 12.40 11.11
N GLY A 20 11.09 12.87 9.90
CA GLY A 20 12.33 12.57 9.15
C GLY A 20 12.28 11.29 8.31
N HIS A 21 11.20 10.51 8.38
CA HIS A 21 11.02 9.35 7.51
C HIS A 21 10.86 9.75 6.03
N ALA A 22 11.38 8.91 5.12
CA ALA A 22 11.35 9.15 3.67
C ALA A 22 9.94 9.31 3.09
N TYR A 23 8.93 8.73 3.75
CA TYR A 23 7.52 8.81 3.34
C TYR A 23 6.68 9.57 4.37
N PRO A 24 6.82 10.90 4.48
CA PRO A 24 6.18 11.70 5.53
C PRO A 24 4.66 11.87 5.34
N HIS A 25 4.15 11.56 4.15
CA HIS A 25 2.72 11.66 3.81
C HIS A 25 1.96 10.35 4.04
N THR A 26 2.65 9.24 4.35
CA THR A 26 2.00 7.97 4.66
C THR A 26 1.23 8.10 5.98
N ARG A 27 -0.04 7.73 5.95
CA ARG A 27 -0.94 7.68 7.11
C ARG A 27 -1.72 6.39 7.09
N TRP A 28 -2.13 5.92 8.26
CA TRP A 28 -3.02 4.77 8.41
C TRP A 28 -4.05 5.00 9.50
N ASN A 29 -5.17 4.30 9.41
CA ASN A 29 -6.24 4.38 10.39
C ASN A 29 -5.91 3.58 11.65
N LYS A 30 -5.78 4.26 12.81
CA LYS A 30 -5.42 3.62 14.10
C LYS A 30 -6.38 2.51 14.54
N ALA A 31 -7.63 2.52 14.06
CA ALA A 31 -8.61 1.47 14.36
C ALA A 31 -8.23 0.11 13.76
N TYR A 32 -7.42 0.10 12.70
CA TYR A 32 -6.98 -1.11 12.00
C TYR A 32 -5.52 -1.47 12.27
N PHE A 33 -4.75 -0.53 12.84
CA PHE A 33 -3.32 -0.69 13.10
C PHE A 33 -3.00 -0.22 14.52
N ASP A 34 -2.90 -1.19 15.42
CA ASP A 34 -2.50 -0.98 16.81
C ASP A 34 -0.96 -0.96 16.91
N ILE A 35 -0.38 0.23 16.70
CA ILE A 35 1.08 0.43 16.63
C ILE A 35 1.49 1.47 17.68
N PRO A 36 2.27 1.09 18.71
CA PRO A 36 2.81 2.04 19.68
C PRO A 36 3.64 3.15 19.02
N SER A 37 3.46 4.40 19.47
CA SER A 37 4.08 5.56 18.83
C SER A 37 5.58 5.76 19.08
N ASP A 38 6.16 5.02 20.02
CA ASP A 38 7.57 4.98 20.36
C ASP A 38 8.37 3.99 19.48
N TYR A 39 7.70 3.18 18.67
CA TYR A 39 8.38 2.28 17.74
C TYR A 39 9.18 3.03 16.67
N LYS A 40 10.31 2.41 16.26
CA LYS A 40 11.10 2.88 15.11
C LYS A 40 10.32 2.68 13.80
N ALA A 41 10.58 3.53 12.81
CA ALA A 41 9.89 3.52 11.53
C ALA A 41 9.87 2.14 10.85
N ASP A 42 11.03 1.47 10.77
CA ASP A 42 11.13 0.13 10.15
C ASP A 42 10.26 -0.91 10.84
N ARG A 43 10.11 -0.81 12.17
CA ARG A 43 9.24 -1.71 12.94
C ARG A 43 7.78 -1.41 12.67
N MET A 44 7.40 -0.12 12.64
CA MET A 44 6.05 0.30 12.27
C MET A 44 5.69 -0.19 10.85
N GLU A 45 6.57 0.02 9.86
CA GLU A 45 6.34 -0.43 8.48
C GLU A 45 6.22 -1.94 8.41
N SER A 46 7.05 -2.68 9.17
CA SER A 46 6.97 -4.13 9.24
C SER A 46 5.64 -4.63 9.78
N ILE A 47 5.09 -3.99 10.80
CA ILE A 47 3.77 -4.33 11.35
C ILE A 47 2.67 -4.07 10.33
N VAL A 48 2.70 -2.91 9.67
CA VAL A 48 1.70 -2.58 8.63
C VAL A 48 1.77 -3.58 7.46
N CYS A 49 2.97 -3.91 6.96
CA CYS A 49 3.14 -4.90 5.90
C CYS A 49 2.64 -6.29 6.33
N ALA A 50 2.90 -6.71 7.57
CA ALA A 50 2.39 -7.98 8.09
C ALA A 50 0.86 -7.99 8.20
N ALA A 51 0.26 -6.88 8.62
CA ALA A 51 -1.19 -6.72 8.64
C ALA A 51 -1.81 -6.80 7.24
N ILE A 52 -1.21 -6.17 6.23
CA ILE A 52 -1.64 -6.30 4.83
C ILE A 52 -1.54 -7.76 4.36
N ALA A 53 -0.44 -8.46 4.66
CA ALA A 53 -0.25 -9.84 4.28
C ALA A 53 -1.32 -10.78 4.88
N ASN A 54 -1.70 -10.54 6.14
CA ASN A 54 -2.71 -11.34 6.85
C ASN A 54 -4.15 -10.96 6.51
N THR A 55 -4.42 -9.67 6.27
CA THR A 55 -5.76 -9.14 6.02
C THR A 55 -5.70 -8.06 4.94
N PRO A 56 -5.70 -8.44 3.65
CA PRO A 56 -5.39 -7.53 2.53
C PRO A 56 -6.23 -6.26 2.47
N TYR A 57 -7.51 -6.32 2.88
CA TYR A 57 -8.42 -5.18 2.82
C TYR A 57 -8.03 -4.00 3.71
N VAL A 58 -7.21 -4.21 4.75
CA VAL A 58 -6.69 -3.11 5.59
C VAL A 58 -5.83 -2.13 4.79
N PHE A 59 -5.34 -2.53 3.61
CA PHE A 59 -4.66 -1.62 2.69
C PHE A 59 -5.55 -0.43 2.28
N GLY A 60 -6.88 -0.62 2.22
CA GLY A 60 -7.84 0.44 1.91
C GLY A 60 -7.88 1.58 2.93
N GLU A 61 -7.33 1.34 4.12
CA GLU A 61 -7.23 2.24 5.28
C GLU A 61 -5.90 2.98 5.36
N ILE A 62 -5.06 2.83 4.33
CA ILE A 62 -3.76 3.49 4.20
C ILE A 62 -3.84 4.61 3.17
N ARG A 63 -3.33 5.79 3.55
CA ARG A 63 -3.15 6.94 2.66
C ARG A 63 -1.67 7.09 2.32
N ASN A 64 -1.37 7.23 1.04
CA ASN A 64 -0.04 7.29 0.44
C ASN A 64 0.85 6.11 0.88
N PRO A 65 0.48 4.84 0.60
CA PRO A 65 1.23 3.67 1.04
C PRO A 65 2.66 3.70 0.50
N THR A 66 3.61 3.27 1.33
CA THR A 66 5.02 3.17 0.94
C THR A 66 5.20 2.11 -0.15
N PRO A 67 6.34 2.10 -0.85
CA PRO A 67 6.67 1.04 -1.79
C PRO A 67 6.55 -0.36 -1.17
N ARG A 68 7.03 -0.54 0.06
CA ARG A 68 6.98 -1.85 0.75
C ARG A 68 5.54 -2.30 1.05
N MET A 69 4.66 -1.38 1.44
CA MET A 69 3.24 -1.68 1.63
C MET A 69 2.54 -2.04 0.32
N GLN A 70 2.84 -1.32 -0.77
CA GLN A 70 2.30 -1.64 -2.09
C GLN A 70 2.73 -3.03 -2.59
N ARG A 71 4.00 -3.40 -2.36
CA ARG A 71 4.54 -4.73 -2.68
C ARG A 71 3.85 -5.84 -1.89
N ALA A 72 3.53 -5.59 -0.62
CA ALA A 72 2.79 -6.56 0.19
C ALA A 72 1.42 -6.87 -0.44
N LEU A 73 0.68 -5.86 -0.90
CA LEU A 73 -0.59 -6.08 -1.61
C LEU A 73 -0.38 -6.77 -2.97
N LEU A 74 0.59 -6.32 -3.77
CA LEU A 74 0.89 -6.88 -5.09
C LEU A 74 1.23 -8.37 -5.02
N SER A 75 2.01 -8.81 -4.02
CA SER A 75 2.34 -10.23 -3.82
C SER A 75 1.08 -11.09 -3.59
N ILE A 76 0.07 -10.56 -2.91
CA ILE A 76 -1.20 -11.25 -2.68
C ILE A 76 -2.02 -11.32 -3.99
N ILE A 77 -2.07 -10.22 -4.74
CA ILE A 77 -2.71 -10.16 -6.06
C ILE A 77 -2.07 -11.20 -6.99
N GLU A 78 -0.74 -11.23 -7.07
CA GLU A 78 0.02 -12.20 -7.87
C GLU A 78 -0.29 -13.64 -7.46
N SER A 79 -0.29 -13.91 -6.15
CA SER A 79 -0.55 -15.25 -5.59
C SER A 79 -1.96 -15.74 -5.94
N ARG A 80 -2.97 -14.85 -5.95
CA ARG A 80 -4.33 -15.17 -6.37
C ARG A 80 -4.43 -15.36 -7.88
N LEU A 81 -3.80 -14.49 -8.67
CA LEU A 81 -3.78 -14.61 -10.13
C LEU A 81 -3.18 -15.96 -10.57
N ARG A 82 -2.09 -16.40 -9.93
CA ARG A 82 -1.48 -17.73 -10.18
C ARG A 82 -2.40 -18.90 -9.87
N ARG A 83 -3.40 -18.72 -9.01
CA ARG A 83 -4.43 -19.74 -8.71
C ARG A 83 -5.67 -19.64 -9.61
N ALA A 84 -5.57 -18.91 -10.74
CA ALA A 84 -6.67 -18.62 -11.65
C ALA A 84 -7.85 -17.89 -10.98
N ASP A 85 -7.58 -17.14 -9.90
CA ASP A 85 -8.53 -16.22 -9.27
C ASP A 85 -8.29 -14.80 -9.83
N ALA A 86 -9.36 -14.01 -9.96
CA ALA A 86 -9.31 -12.63 -10.45
C ALA A 86 -9.63 -11.67 -9.30
N PRO A 87 -8.63 -11.24 -8.49
CA PRO A 87 -8.85 -10.45 -7.28
C PRO A 87 -9.12 -8.97 -7.60
N ALA A 88 -10.19 -8.68 -8.34
CA ALA A 88 -10.57 -7.35 -8.79
C ALA A 88 -10.74 -6.36 -7.62
N ASP A 89 -11.25 -6.86 -6.50
CA ASP A 89 -11.41 -6.15 -5.23
C ASP A 89 -10.08 -5.63 -4.67
N LEU A 90 -9.02 -6.45 -4.67
CA LEU A 90 -7.69 -6.02 -4.24
C LEU A 90 -7.07 -5.03 -5.24
N VAL A 91 -7.35 -5.20 -6.53
CA VAL A 91 -6.94 -4.25 -7.56
C VAL A 91 -7.63 -2.90 -7.37
N HIS A 92 -8.90 -2.85 -6.95
CA HIS A 92 -9.57 -1.59 -6.61
C HIS A 92 -8.84 -0.83 -5.50
N LEU A 93 -8.33 -1.54 -4.48
CA LEU A 93 -7.55 -0.93 -3.41
C LEU A 93 -6.25 -0.33 -3.94
N LEU A 94 -5.56 -1.05 -4.83
CA LEU A 94 -4.36 -0.56 -5.50
C LEU A 94 -4.64 0.69 -6.35
N ILE A 95 -5.71 0.68 -7.15
CA ILE A 95 -6.15 1.82 -7.97
C ILE A 95 -6.43 3.04 -7.07
N LYS A 96 -7.17 2.84 -5.98
CA LYS A 96 -7.47 3.90 -5.00
C LYS A 96 -6.18 4.50 -4.42
N ALA A 97 -5.20 3.68 -4.09
CA ALA A 97 -3.91 4.15 -3.59
C ALA A 97 -3.12 4.93 -4.65
N TYR A 98 -3.07 4.45 -5.89
CA TYR A 98 -2.36 5.14 -6.98
C TYR A 98 -2.99 6.48 -7.35
N ARG A 99 -4.28 6.69 -7.11
CA ARG A 99 -4.93 7.99 -7.27
C ARG A 99 -4.52 9.02 -6.20
N GLN A 100 -3.87 8.61 -5.12
CA GLN A 100 -3.42 9.53 -4.08
C GLN A 100 -2.14 10.28 -4.53
N PRO A 101 -2.00 11.56 -4.17
CA PRO A 101 -0.98 12.44 -4.76
C PRO A 101 0.47 12.11 -4.37
N HIS A 102 0.68 11.44 -3.23
CA HIS A 102 2.03 11.14 -2.73
C HIS A 102 2.35 9.63 -2.70
N THR A 103 1.51 8.80 -3.33
CA THR A 103 1.80 7.38 -3.51
C THR A 103 2.90 7.22 -4.56
N PRO A 104 4.06 6.67 -4.23
CA PRO A 104 5.09 6.38 -5.22
C PRO A 104 4.61 5.37 -6.25
N ASP A 105 5.03 5.51 -7.50
CA ASP A 105 4.80 4.51 -8.54
C ASP A 105 5.91 3.46 -8.46
N ILE A 106 5.55 2.19 -8.20
CA ILE A 106 6.52 1.09 -8.09
C ILE A 106 6.40 0.06 -9.22
N VAL A 107 5.36 0.16 -10.04
CA VAL A 107 5.15 -0.68 -11.23
C VAL A 107 5.21 0.25 -12.44
N PRO A 108 6.31 0.27 -13.19
CA PRO A 108 6.54 1.27 -14.23
C PRO A 108 5.40 1.38 -15.24
N GLY A 109 4.65 2.49 -15.23
CA GLY A 109 3.55 2.74 -16.16
C GLY A 109 2.16 2.40 -15.61
N LEU A 110 2.06 1.83 -14.41
CA LEU A 110 0.78 1.46 -13.80
C LEU A 110 -0.13 2.67 -13.60
N ARG A 111 0.39 3.82 -13.17
CA ARG A 111 -0.42 5.04 -13.03
C ARG A 111 -1.03 5.48 -14.37
N ALA A 112 -0.27 5.38 -15.45
CA ALA A 112 -0.75 5.69 -16.80
C ALA A 112 -1.82 4.69 -17.26
N ALA A 113 -1.62 3.38 -17.00
CA ALA A 113 -2.61 2.36 -17.29
C ALA A 113 -3.92 2.59 -16.52
N ILE A 114 -3.84 2.97 -15.24
CA ILE A 114 -5.00 3.34 -14.43
C ILE A 114 -5.73 4.54 -15.04
N ALA A 115 -4.99 5.59 -15.42
CA ALA A 115 -5.56 6.81 -15.99
C ALA A 115 -6.23 6.55 -17.35
N ALA A 116 -5.62 5.73 -18.22
CA ALA A 116 -6.15 5.38 -19.54
C ALA A 116 -7.47 4.60 -19.49
N ASN A 117 -7.79 4.00 -18.33
CA ASN A 117 -9.00 3.22 -18.12
C ASN A 117 -9.99 3.89 -17.14
N ALA A 118 -9.78 5.17 -16.80
CA ALA A 118 -10.56 5.86 -15.77
C ALA A 118 -12.02 6.11 -16.15
N GLN A 119 -12.35 6.10 -17.44
CA GLN A 119 -13.71 6.26 -17.97
C GLN A 119 -14.59 5.01 -17.83
N TYR A 120 -14.00 3.83 -17.62
CA TYR A 120 -14.74 2.59 -17.49
C TYR A 120 -15.32 2.43 -16.08
N ASP A 121 -16.31 1.55 -15.94
CA ASP A 121 -16.78 1.17 -14.61
C ASP A 121 -15.65 0.49 -13.81
N ALA A 122 -15.82 0.50 -12.49
CA ALA A 122 -14.79 0.02 -11.58
C ALA A 122 -14.35 -1.42 -11.89
N ASN A 123 -15.27 -2.32 -12.26
CA ASN A 123 -14.92 -3.72 -12.52
C ASN A 123 -14.13 -3.85 -13.82
N ILE A 124 -14.56 -3.21 -14.91
CA ILE A 124 -13.79 -3.21 -16.16
C ILE A 124 -12.40 -2.60 -15.93
N GLN A 125 -12.32 -1.48 -15.23
CA GLN A 125 -11.04 -0.84 -14.92
C GLN A 125 -10.12 -1.78 -14.11
N ALA A 126 -10.63 -2.48 -13.11
CA ALA A 126 -9.84 -3.43 -12.32
C ALA A 126 -9.33 -4.60 -13.17
N HIS A 127 -10.14 -5.14 -14.07
CA HIS A 127 -9.69 -6.21 -14.97
C HIS A 127 -8.64 -5.72 -15.98
N ALA A 128 -8.77 -4.50 -16.50
CA ALA A 128 -7.77 -3.89 -17.38
C ALA A 128 -6.42 -3.71 -16.65
N VAL A 129 -6.46 -3.26 -15.39
CA VAL A 129 -5.25 -3.15 -14.55
C VAL A 129 -4.68 -4.54 -14.22
N LEU A 130 -5.51 -5.53 -13.93
CA LEU A 130 -5.06 -6.89 -13.67
C LEU A 130 -4.36 -7.50 -14.90
N ALA A 131 -4.92 -7.29 -16.10
CA ALA A 131 -4.30 -7.71 -17.36
C ALA A 131 -2.94 -7.04 -17.57
N TYR A 132 -2.87 -5.72 -17.34
CA TYR A 132 -1.61 -4.98 -17.40
C TYR A 132 -0.55 -5.54 -16.43
N LEU A 133 -0.95 -5.88 -15.19
CA LEU A 133 -0.04 -6.49 -14.20
C LEU A 133 0.41 -7.89 -14.61
N GLY A 134 -0.45 -8.67 -15.28
CA GLY A 134 -0.13 -10.00 -15.80
C GLY A 134 0.84 -9.99 -16.98
N ASP A 135 0.72 -9.00 -17.86
CA ASP A 135 1.54 -8.90 -19.09
C ASP A 135 2.87 -8.17 -18.89
N ALA A 136 2.98 -7.32 -17.86
CA ALA A 136 4.17 -6.53 -17.64
C ALA A 136 5.37 -7.41 -17.25
N PRO A 137 6.54 -7.30 -17.94
CA PRO A 137 7.76 -8.06 -17.62
C PRO A 137 8.27 -7.88 -16.17
N ALA A 138 7.79 -6.84 -15.48
CA ALA A 138 8.05 -6.51 -14.09
C ALA A 138 6.73 -6.26 -13.30
N GLY A 139 5.57 -6.68 -13.82
CA GLY A 139 4.25 -6.34 -13.26
C GLY A 139 4.07 -6.75 -11.80
N PHE A 140 4.64 -7.90 -11.45
CA PHE A 140 4.84 -8.35 -10.07
C PHE A 140 6.34 -8.50 -9.72
N GLY A 141 7.21 -8.50 -10.73
CA GLY A 141 8.67 -8.48 -10.62
C GLY A 141 9.16 -7.11 -10.21
N VAL A 142 8.86 -6.73 -8.97
CA VAL A 142 9.43 -5.59 -8.29
C VAL A 142 10.96 -5.71 -8.40
N ILE A 143 11.61 -4.77 -9.08
CA ILE A 143 13.06 -4.66 -9.02
C ILE A 143 13.41 -4.32 -7.56
N GLU A 144 14.00 -5.28 -6.85
CA GLU A 144 14.70 -5.00 -5.61
C GLU A 144 15.92 -4.15 -5.95
N ALA A 145 15.73 -2.82 -5.97
CA ALA A 145 16.84 -1.92 -5.82
C ALA A 145 17.33 -2.08 -4.38
N GLN A 146 18.35 -2.92 -4.20
CA GLN A 146 19.17 -2.96 -3.00
C GLN A 146 19.67 -1.53 -2.73
N GLY A 147 19.35 -0.99 -1.56
CA GLY A 147 19.79 0.31 -1.08
C GLY A 147 19.74 0.33 0.44
#